data_AF-E1NRY6-F1
#
_entry.id   AF-E1NRY6-F1
#
_cell.length_a   1.000
_cell.length_b   1.000
_cell.length_c   1.000
_cell.angle_alpha   90.00
_cell.angle_beta   90.00
_cell.angle_gamma   90.00
#
_symmetry.space_group_name_H-M   'P 1'
#
loop_
_entity.id
_entity.type
_entity.pdbx_description
1 polymer ?
#
loop_
_entity_poly.entity_id
_entity_poly.type
_entity_poly.pdbx_seq_one_letter_code
_entity_poly.pdbx_strand_id
1 'polypeptide(L)'
;MEEKRNDNPLIEDVKRAIIDFCNREYEENHSYDEFNTLYPDLKHIGIAYTNTPDERYGIQYELNLEEKTWTQYIDDIPIKTESFDYESKGENEALRNMK
;
A
#
# COMPACT_ATOMS: atom_id res chain seq x y z
N MET A 1 -13.34 27.66 11.42
CA MET A 1 -13.91 26.32 11.18
C MET A 1 -12.86 25.35 11.67
N GLU A 2 -13.13 24.66 12.76
CA GLU A 2 -12.24 23.58 13.22
C GLU A 2 -12.46 22.40 12.29
N GLU A 3 -11.45 22.11 11.46
CA GLU A 3 -11.36 20.82 10.79
C GLU A 3 -11.32 19.76 11.89
N LYS A 4 -12.45 19.06 12.08
CA LYS A 4 -12.48 17.85 12.91
C LYS A 4 -11.49 16.88 12.29
N ARG A 5 -10.33 16.72 12.91
CA ARG A 5 -9.39 15.64 12.59
C ARG A 5 -10.18 14.35 12.75
N ASN A 6 -10.30 13.63 11.65
CA ASN A 6 -10.91 12.31 11.63
C ASN A 6 -9.77 11.33 11.90
N ASP A 7 -9.77 10.71 13.08
CA ASP A 7 -8.64 9.93 13.61
C ASP A 7 -8.46 8.55 12.94
N ASN A 8 -9.08 8.35 11.77
CA ASN A 8 -8.90 7.17 10.94
C ASN A 8 -8.65 7.68 9.51
N PRO A 9 -7.48 7.44 8.88
CA PRO A 9 -7.36 7.66 7.45
C PRO A 9 -8.40 6.75 6.80
N LEU A 10 -9.47 7.35 6.29
CA LEU A 10 -10.60 6.63 5.70
C LEU A 10 -9.98 5.69 4.68
N ILE A 11 -10.37 4.41 4.64
CA ILE A 11 -9.82 3.43 3.68
C ILE A 11 -9.76 3.98 2.24
N GLU A 12 -10.67 4.90 1.91
CA GLU A 12 -10.69 5.69 0.68
C GLU A 12 -9.43 6.55 0.42
N ASP A 13 -8.80 7.13 1.44
CA ASP A 13 -7.53 7.85 1.32
C ASP A 13 -6.39 6.90 0.96
N VAL A 14 -6.38 5.69 1.54
CA VAL A 14 -5.41 4.64 1.18
C VAL A 14 -5.63 4.18 -0.26
N LYS A 15 -6.88 3.99 -0.68
CA LYS A 15 -7.22 3.67 -2.08
C LYS A 15 -6.74 4.73 -3.06
N ARG A 16 -6.94 6.01 -2.74
CA ARG A 16 -6.44 7.14 -3.55
C ARG A 16 -4.92 7.16 -3.62
N ALA A 17 -4.25 6.94 -2.50
CA ALA A 17 -2.79 6.88 -2.44
C ALA A 17 -2.23 5.74 -3.31
N ILE A 18 -2.90 4.59 -3.38
CA ILE A 18 -2.54 3.49 -4.28
C ILE A 18 -2.67 3.92 -5.75
N ILE A 19 -3.79 4.54 -6.14
CA ILE A 19 -3.99 5.05 -7.51
C ILE A 19 -2.95 6.12 -7.87
N ASP A 20 -2.71 7.08 -6.98
CA ASP A 20 -1.72 8.14 -7.17
C ASP A 20 -0.30 7.56 -7.34
N PHE A 21 0.04 6.53 -6.57
CA PHE A 21 1.30 5.80 -6.71
C PHE A 21 1.38 5.13 -8.08
N CYS A 22 0.39 4.32 -8.45
CA CYS A 22 0.41 3.60 -9.72
C CYS A 22 0.51 4.55 -10.93
N ASN A 23 -0.30 5.62 -10.93
CA ASN A 23 -0.25 6.63 -12.00
C ASN A 23 1.13 7.29 -12.11
N ARG A 24 1.77 7.61 -10.98
CA ARG A 24 3.09 8.26 -10.99
C ARG A 24 4.22 7.30 -11.36
N GLU A 25 4.24 6.11 -10.78
CA GLU A 25 5.36 5.17 -10.95
C GLU A 25 5.29 4.40 -12.27
N TYR A 26 4.07 4.16 -12.78
CA TYR A 26 3.85 3.39 -14.02
C TYR A 26 3.37 4.26 -15.19
N GLU A 27 3.39 5.59 -15.05
CA GLU A 27 2.92 6.55 -16.06
C GLU A 27 1.49 6.26 -16.55
N GLU A 28 0.64 5.78 -15.64
CA GLU A 28 -0.77 5.50 -15.89
C GLU A 28 -1.67 6.72 -15.60
N ASN A 29 -2.95 6.63 -15.97
CA ASN A 29 -3.92 7.71 -15.77
C ASN A 29 -5.27 7.18 -15.30
N HIS A 30 -5.23 6.30 -14.30
CA HIS A 30 -6.42 5.75 -13.64
C HIS A 30 -7.10 6.82 -12.79
N SER A 31 -8.42 6.85 -12.83
CA SER A 31 -9.25 7.62 -11.91
C SER A 31 -9.44 6.89 -10.58
N TYR A 32 -9.81 7.62 -9.53
CA TYR A 32 -10.08 7.02 -8.22
C TYR A 32 -11.26 6.04 -8.23
N ASP A 33 -12.23 6.26 -9.12
CA ASP A 33 -13.42 5.41 -9.26
C ASP A 33 -13.08 4.03 -9.85
N GLU A 34 -11.93 3.89 -10.52
CA GLU A 34 -11.45 2.63 -11.11
C GLU A 34 -10.82 1.69 -10.08
N PHE A 35 -10.60 2.14 -8.84
CA PHE A 35 -9.92 1.34 -7.81
C PHE A 35 -10.51 -0.07 -7.67
N ASN A 36 -11.83 -0.20 -7.49
CA ASN A 36 -12.45 -1.51 -7.28
C ASN A 36 -12.44 -2.40 -8.54
N THR A 37 -12.24 -1.80 -9.72
CA THR A 37 -12.08 -2.54 -10.98
C THR A 37 -10.65 -3.07 -11.11
N LEU A 38 -9.66 -2.26 -10.74
CA LEU A 38 -8.24 -2.63 -10.77
C LEU A 38 -7.89 -3.63 -9.65
N TYR A 39 -8.48 -3.43 -8.48
CA TYR A 39 -8.19 -4.18 -7.25
C TYR A 39 -9.50 -4.72 -6.65
N PRO A 40 -10.10 -5.76 -7.27
CA PRO A 40 -11.35 -6.35 -6.78
C PRO A 40 -11.17 -7.13 -5.48
N ASP A 41 -9.95 -7.57 -5.16
CA ASP A 41 -9.60 -8.27 -3.93
C ASP A 41 -8.78 -7.37 -3.01
N LEU A 42 -9.39 -6.91 -1.92
CA LEU A 42 -8.75 -6.00 -0.97
C LEU A 42 -7.67 -6.68 -0.11
N LYS A 43 -7.57 -8.01 -0.14
CA LYS A 43 -6.50 -8.74 0.55
C LYS A 43 -5.24 -8.87 -0.28
N HIS A 44 -5.38 -8.78 -1.61
CA HIS A 44 -4.35 -9.11 -2.57
C HIS A 44 -4.14 -7.98 -3.59
N ILE A 45 -3.65 -6.83 -3.11
CA ILE A 45 -3.36 -5.67 -3.93
C ILE A 45 -1.87 -5.62 -4.26
N GLY A 46 -1.48 -6.11 -5.43
CA GLY A 46 -0.11 -5.97 -5.92
C GLY A 46 0.18 -4.52 -6.30
N ILE A 47 1.16 -3.89 -5.63
CA ILE A 47 1.55 -2.50 -5.90
C ILE A 47 2.86 -2.38 -6.68
N ALA A 48 3.74 -3.38 -6.59
CA ALA A 48 4.97 -3.39 -7.35
C ALA A 48 5.46 -4.81 -7.61
N TYR A 49 5.96 -5.01 -8.82
CA TYR A 49 6.68 -6.22 -9.24
C TYR A 49 7.99 -5.81 -9.90
N THR A 50 9.09 -6.43 -9.49
CA THR A 50 10.41 -6.23 -10.09
C THR A 50 11.22 -7.52 -9.99
N ASN A 51 12.38 -7.56 -10.64
CA ASN A 51 13.32 -8.65 -10.47
C ASN A 51 14.61 -8.12 -9.83
N THR A 52 15.39 -9.00 -9.20
CA THR A 52 16.77 -8.67 -8.87
C THR A 52 17.55 -8.28 -10.12
N PRO A 53 18.62 -7.47 -10.02
CA PRO A 53 19.38 -7.03 -11.20
C PRO A 53 19.97 -8.17 -12.04
N ASP A 54 20.18 -9.35 -11.44
CA ASP A 54 20.63 -10.56 -12.12
C ASP A 54 19.47 -11.43 -12.66
N GLU A 55 18.23 -10.95 -12.55
CA GLU A 55 16.97 -11.56 -13.00
C GLU A 55 16.66 -12.94 -12.40
N ARG A 56 17.34 -13.30 -11.30
CA ARG A 56 17.18 -14.63 -10.69
C ARG A 56 15.98 -14.76 -9.77
N TYR A 57 15.55 -13.64 -9.18
CA TYR A 57 14.47 -13.63 -8.20
C TYR A 57 13.44 -12.57 -8.55
N GLY A 58 12.17 -12.94 -8.51
CA GLY A 58 11.05 -12.00 -8.54
C GLY A 58 10.84 -11.39 -7.15
N ILE A 59 10.60 -10.09 -7.10
CA ILE A 59 10.27 -9.35 -5.88
C ILE A 59 8.89 -8.72 -6.08
N GLN A 60 7.97 -9.01 -5.17
CA GLN A 60 6.62 -8.44 -5.17
C GLN A 60 6.34 -7.75 -3.84
N TYR A 61 5.61 -6.64 -3.91
CA TYR A 61 5.00 -6.00 -2.75
C TYR A 61 3.48 -6.00 -2.91
N GLU A 62 2.79 -6.46 -1.88
CA GLU A 62 1.34 -6.58 -1.84
C GLU A 62 0.77 -5.91 -0.59
N LEU A 63 -0.39 -5.27 -0.72
CA LEU A 63 -1.16 -4.74 0.39
C LEU A 63 -2.40 -5.61 0.66
N ASN A 64 -2.69 -5.80 1.94
CA ASN A 64 -3.96 -6.28 2.45
C ASN A 64 -4.62 -5.14 3.24
N LEU A 65 -5.64 -4.52 2.64
CA LEU A 65 -6.36 -3.39 3.25
C LEU A 65 -7.34 -3.81 4.35
N GLU A 66 -7.76 -5.08 4.38
CA GLU A 66 -8.63 -5.60 5.45
C GLU A 66 -7.84 -5.78 6.75
N GLU A 67 -6.62 -6.32 6.65
CA GLU A 67 -5.73 -6.53 7.80
C GLU A 67 -4.80 -5.34 8.06
N LYS A 68 -4.81 -4.33 7.18
CA LYS A 68 -3.91 -3.17 7.20
C LYS A 68 -2.43 -3.60 7.25
N THR A 69 -2.04 -4.56 6.40
CA THR A 69 -0.66 -5.07 6.32
C THR A 69 -0.10 -5.00 4.91
N TRP A 70 1.22 -4.90 4.79
CA TRP A 70 1.93 -5.10 3.54
C TRP A 70 2.84 -6.31 3.65
N THR A 71 2.97 -7.07 2.56
CA THR A 71 3.85 -8.23 2.47
C THR A 71 4.80 -8.09 1.29
N GLN A 72 6.08 -8.36 1.53
CA GLN A 72 7.08 -8.56 0.49
C GLN A 72 7.28 -10.05 0.24
N TYR A 73 7.32 -10.43 -1.04
CA TYR A 73 7.59 -11.77 -1.51
C TYR A 73 8.89 -11.82 -2.30
N ILE A 74 9.58 -12.96 -2.21
CA ILE A 74 10.64 -13.38 -3.13
C ILE A 74 10.21 -14.72 -3.74
N ASP A 75 10.07 -14.78 -5.07
CA ASP A 75 9.57 -15.96 -5.79
C ASP A 75 8.31 -16.55 -5.13
N ASP A 76 7.31 -15.70 -4.89
CA ASP A 76 6.03 -16.04 -4.22
C ASP A 76 6.14 -16.49 -2.76
N ILE A 77 7.34 -16.48 -2.17
CA ILE A 77 7.56 -16.80 -0.75
C ILE A 77 7.49 -15.50 0.07
N PRO A 78 6.55 -15.37 1.04
CA PRO A 78 6.50 -14.20 1.90
C PRO A 78 7.73 -14.16 2.80
N ILE A 79 8.51 -13.09 2.69
CA ILE A 79 9.75 -12.90 3.48
C ILE A 79 9.58 -11.87 4.58
N LYS A 80 8.62 -10.96 4.44
CA LYS A 80 8.36 -9.89 5.40
C LYS A 80 6.92 -9.43 5.32
N THR A 81 6.26 -9.33 6.47
CA THR A 81 4.91 -8.75 6.61
C THR A 81 4.93 -7.74 7.76
N GLU A 82 4.43 -6.54 7.53
CA GLU A 82 4.30 -5.50 8.56
C GLU A 82 2.93 -4.82 8.50
N SER A 83 2.45 -4.39 9.66
CA SER A 83 1.24 -3.58 9.75
C SER A 83 1.54 -2.11 9.43
N PHE A 84 0.65 -1.51 8.64
CA PHE A 84 0.59 -0.07 8.43
C PHE A 84 -0.61 0.56 9.17
N ASP A 85 -1.16 -0.13 10.18
CA ASP A 85 -2.24 0.43 10.98
C ASP A 85 -1.75 1.59 11.84
N TYR A 86 -1.89 2.80 11.29
CA TYR A 86 -1.51 4.06 11.92
C TYR A 86 -2.23 4.32 13.26
N GLU A 87 -3.38 3.68 13.52
CA GLU A 87 -4.09 3.79 14.80
C GLU A 87 -3.40 2.99 15.92
N SER A 88 -2.65 1.94 15.60
CA SER A 88 -2.03 1.03 16.58
C SER A 88 -0.68 1.53 17.13
N LYS A 89 -0.06 2.49 16.44
CA LYS A 89 1.21 3.11 16.81
C LYS A 89 0.97 4.56 17.17
N GLY A 90 0.45 4.77 18.38
CA GLY A 90 0.07 6.09 18.89
C GLY A 90 1.04 7.19 18.47
N GLU A 91 0.48 8.33 18.04
CA GLU A 91 1.00 9.56 17.39
C GLU A 91 2.52 9.83 17.28
N ASN A 92 3.37 9.24 18.12
CA ASN A 92 4.82 9.42 18.17
C ASN A 92 5.65 8.45 17.31
N GLU A 93 5.16 7.28 16.90
CA GLU A 93 5.99 6.32 16.13
C GLU A 93 6.02 6.58 14.62
N ALA A 94 4.89 7.01 14.03
CA ALA A 94 4.79 7.25 12.59
C ALA A 94 5.77 8.34 12.09
N LEU A 95 6.07 9.34 12.92
CA LEU A 95 7.00 10.44 12.58
C LEU A 95 8.48 10.07 12.73
N ARG A 96 8.79 8.95 13.39
CA ARG A 96 10.18 8.58 13.71
C ARG A 96 10.90 7.80 12.61
N ASN A 97 10.15 7.24 11.66
CA ASN A 97 10.68 6.40 10.58
C ASN A 97 10.83 7.15 9.24
N MET A 98 10.54 8.45 9.19
CA MET A 98 10.88 9.31 8.06
C MET A 98 12.20 10.05 8.31
N LYS A 99 13.31 9.31 8.26
CA LYS A 99 14.66 9.87 8.13
C LYS A 99 15.44 9.17 7.03
#